data_AF-A0A7X5N1Z3-F1
#
_entry.id   AF-A0A7X5N1Z3-F1
#
_cell.length_a   1.000
_cell.length_b   1.000
_cell.length_c   1.000
_cell.angle_alpha   90.00
_cell.angle_beta   90.00
_cell.angle_gamma   90.00
#
_symmetry.space_group_name_H-M   'P 1'
#
loop_
_entity.id
_entity.type
_entity.pdbx_description
1 polymer ?
#
loop_
_entity_poly.entity_id
_entity_poly.type
_entity_poly.pdbx_seq_one_letter_code
_entity_poly.pdbx_strand_id
1 'polypeptide(L)'
;VAAFDELPESTMWDVQSSSWNGDDDDRMQRVAAGESTDPHVRILRDLALDLDEAALGAAAFWLEQTDDAGYLSEALATLQQLGATRLGMTVQAVEAVRQRLLHGDPAGLAACDLRECLQAQLGALPGRVPARHLAARILAGDLDLLASHDYPVLA
;
A
#
# COMPACT_ATOMS: atom_id res chain seq x y z
N VAL A 1 -24.90 -27.59 -45.52
CA VAL A 1 -23.71 -27.48 -44.65
C VAL A 1 -23.16 -26.07 -44.82
N ALA A 2 -23.25 -25.30 -43.73
CA ALA A 2 -22.73 -23.95 -43.47
C ALA A 2 -22.86 -22.87 -44.57
N ALA A 3 -23.90 -22.04 -44.44
CA ALA A 3 -23.90 -20.66 -44.92
C ALA A 3 -23.00 -19.84 -43.98
N PHE A 4 -21.99 -19.18 -44.53
CA PHE A 4 -21.21 -18.16 -43.81
C PHE A 4 -22.02 -16.88 -43.82
N ASP A 5 -22.69 -16.69 -42.69
CA ASP A 5 -23.46 -15.52 -42.30
C ASP A 5 -22.53 -14.31 -42.09
N GLU A 6 -23.12 -13.15 -42.29
CA GLU A 6 -22.53 -11.84 -42.51
C GLU A 6 -21.71 -11.35 -41.30
N LEU A 7 -20.44 -10.98 -41.52
CA LEU A 7 -19.72 -10.12 -40.59
C LEU A 7 -20.05 -8.66 -40.95
N PRO A 8 -20.62 -7.84 -40.05
CA PRO A 8 -20.86 -6.44 -40.34
C PRO A 8 -19.53 -5.70 -40.55
N GLU A 9 -19.48 -4.95 -41.64
CA GLU A 9 -18.32 -4.20 -42.12
C GLU A 9 -17.74 -3.27 -41.04
N SER A 10 -16.42 -3.30 -40.90
CA SER A 10 -15.64 -2.42 -40.05
C SER A 10 -15.78 -0.95 -40.49
N THR A 11 -16.48 -0.14 -39.69
CA THR A 11 -16.49 1.33 -39.82
C THR A 11 -15.16 1.90 -39.36
N MET A 12 -14.15 1.80 -40.24
CA MET A 12 -12.90 2.53 -40.13
C MET A 12 -13.11 3.99 -40.60
N TRP A 13 -12.86 4.94 -39.70
CA TRP A 13 -12.43 6.31 -40.03
C TRP A 13 -13.38 7.27 -40.74
N ASP A 14 -14.48 7.62 -40.08
CA ASP A 14 -15.15 8.89 -40.38
C ASP A 14 -14.41 10.06 -39.68
N VAL A 15 -13.27 10.45 -40.26
CA VAL A 15 -12.57 11.71 -39.93
C VAL A 15 -13.31 12.83 -40.64
N GLN A 16 -14.20 13.51 -39.91
CA GLN A 16 -14.68 14.83 -40.33
C GLN A 16 -13.57 15.87 -40.11
N SER A 17 -12.82 16.15 -41.17
CA SER A 17 -12.01 17.36 -41.25
C SER A 17 -12.92 18.58 -41.37
N SER A 18 -12.83 19.52 -40.44
CA SER A 18 -13.39 20.87 -40.60
C SER A 18 -12.67 21.89 -39.72
N SER A 19 -11.93 22.75 -40.41
CA SER A 19 -11.61 24.13 -40.09
C SER A 19 -10.65 24.45 -38.93
N TRP A 20 -9.47 24.90 -39.35
CA TRP A 20 -8.52 25.68 -38.58
C TRP A 20 -9.17 26.98 -38.12
N ASN A 21 -9.33 27.16 -36.82
CA ASN A 21 -9.53 28.47 -36.21
C ASN A 21 -8.67 28.51 -34.94
N GLY A 22 -7.87 29.57 -34.82
CA GLY A 22 -6.81 29.69 -33.85
C GLY A 22 -7.30 29.66 -32.40
N ASP A 23 -6.72 28.73 -31.65
CA ASP A 23 -6.41 28.86 -30.23
C ASP A 23 -5.28 27.86 -29.97
N ASP A 24 -4.04 28.32 -30.10
CA ASP A 24 -2.81 27.55 -29.81
C ASP A 24 -2.47 27.61 -28.31
N ASP A 25 -3.52 27.61 -27.48
CA ASP A 25 -3.40 27.60 -26.03
C ASP A 25 -4.07 26.31 -25.52
N ASP A 26 -3.38 25.60 -24.64
CA ASP A 26 -3.93 24.56 -23.78
C ASP A 26 -4.27 23.14 -24.29
N ARG A 27 -3.82 22.69 -25.48
CA ARG A 27 -3.91 21.23 -25.77
C ARG A 27 -2.80 20.40 -25.10
N MET A 28 -1.71 21.03 -24.68
CA MET A 28 -0.60 20.41 -23.93
C MET A 28 -0.72 20.50 -22.39
N GLN A 29 -1.69 21.26 -21.88
CA GLN A 29 -1.87 21.53 -20.45
C GLN A 29 -2.56 20.40 -19.66
N ARG A 30 -2.97 19.30 -20.34
CA ARG A 30 -3.64 18.16 -19.72
C ARG A 30 -2.89 16.85 -19.92
N VAL A 31 -1.59 16.85 -19.63
CA VAL A 31 -0.97 15.59 -19.19
C VAL A 31 -1.41 15.42 -17.73
N ALA A 32 -2.51 14.70 -17.52
CA ALA A 32 -2.74 14.10 -16.21
C ALA A 32 -1.51 13.25 -15.94
N ALA A 33 -0.64 13.69 -15.02
CA ALA A 33 0.45 12.86 -14.55
C ALA A 33 -0.21 11.60 -13.99
N GLY A 34 -0.20 10.53 -14.78
CA GLY A 34 -0.88 9.29 -14.44
C GLY A 34 -0.27 8.80 -13.15
N GLU A 35 -1.02 8.90 -12.06
CA GLU A 35 -0.59 8.27 -10.82
C GLU A 35 -0.46 6.77 -11.08
N SER A 36 0.67 6.20 -10.67
CA SER A 36 0.84 4.76 -10.74
C SER A 36 -0.28 4.09 -9.95
N THR A 37 -0.91 3.07 -10.52
CA THR A 37 -1.90 2.25 -9.80
C THR A 37 -1.23 1.30 -8.82
N ASP A 38 0.09 1.14 -8.89
CA ASP A 38 0.87 0.32 -7.97
C ASP A 38 0.94 1.00 -6.57
N PRO A 39 0.42 0.34 -5.52
CA PRO A 39 0.46 0.87 -4.16
C PRO A 39 1.87 1.14 -3.64
N HIS A 40 2.84 0.27 -3.94
CA HIS A 40 4.21 0.42 -3.46
C HIS A 40 4.87 1.64 -4.09
N VAL A 41 4.64 1.87 -5.39
CA VAL A 41 5.16 3.07 -6.08
C VAL A 41 4.59 4.35 -5.47
N ARG A 42 3.29 4.37 -5.15
CA ARG A 42 2.65 5.53 -4.50
C ARG A 42 3.25 5.79 -3.12
N ILE A 43 3.41 4.76 -2.30
CA ILE A 43 3.99 4.86 -0.97
C ILE A 43 5.43 5.38 -1.04
N LEU A 44 6.26 4.83 -1.92
CA LEU A 44 7.65 5.28 -2.08
C LEU A 44 7.72 6.73 -2.55
N ARG A 45 6.87 7.14 -3.48
CA ARG A 45 6.78 8.54 -3.93
C ARG A 45 6.45 9.48 -2.78
N ASP A 46 5.47 9.11 -1.96
CA ASP A 46 5.03 9.95 -0.85
C ASP A 46 6.11 10.01 0.26
N LEU A 47 6.80 8.89 0.53
CA LEU A 47 7.94 8.84 1.46
C LEU A 47 9.18 9.59 0.97
N ALA A 48 9.40 9.67 -0.34
CA ALA A 48 10.54 10.39 -0.92
C ALA A 48 10.54 11.90 -0.63
N LEU A 49 9.41 12.46 -0.16
CA LEU A 49 9.32 13.85 0.27
C LEU A 49 9.98 14.10 1.63
N ASP A 50 10.04 13.07 2.48
CA ASP A 50 10.49 13.17 3.88
C ASP A 50 11.75 12.37 4.19
N LEU A 51 12.08 11.36 3.38
CA LEU A 51 13.18 10.43 3.61
C LEU A 51 14.38 10.73 2.71
N ASP A 52 15.58 10.44 3.22
CA ASP A 52 16.79 10.43 2.41
C ASP A 52 16.88 9.17 1.53
N GLU A 53 17.85 9.13 0.62
CA GLU A 53 18.02 8.02 -0.34
C GLU A 53 18.24 6.67 0.37
N ALA A 54 18.98 6.65 1.47
CA ALA A 54 19.25 5.44 2.24
C ALA A 54 17.98 4.88 2.90
N ALA A 55 17.21 5.75 3.56
CA ALA A 55 15.94 5.37 4.17
C ALA A 55 14.88 5.00 3.12
N LEU A 56 14.87 5.65 1.96
CA LEU A 56 13.98 5.28 0.86
C LEU A 56 14.34 3.90 0.28
N GLY A 57 15.64 3.59 0.17
CA GLY A 57 16.11 2.25 -0.19
C GLY A 57 15.69 1.18 0.81
N ALA A 58 15.71 1.50 2.11
CA ALA A 58 15.18 0.61 3.14
C ALA A 58 13.65 0.45 3.07
N ALA A 59 12.91 1.50 2.71
CA ALA A 59 11.47 1.42 2.52
C ALA A 59 11.13 0.50 1.33
N ALA A 60 11.84 0.67 0.22
CA ALA A 60 11.67 -0.21 -0.95
C ALA A 60 12.00 -1.66 -0.62
N PHE A 61 13.09 -1.90 0.13
CA PHE A 61 13.41 -3.24 0.63
C PHE A 61 12.25 -3.85 1.44
N TRP A 62 11.68 -3.13 2.41
CA TRP A 62 10.57 -3.66 3.19
C TRP A 62 9.35 -3.98 2.35
N LEU A 63 9.00 -3.14 1.39
CA LEU A 63 7.90 -3.38 0.45
C LEU A 63 8.16 -4.59 -0.46
N GLU A 64 9.41 -4.88 -0.84
CA GLU A 64 9.77 -6.12 -1.54
C GLU A 64 9.58 -7.37 -0.65
N GLN A 65 9.64 -7.21 0.68
CA GLN A 65 9.51 -8.29 1.65
C GLN A 65 8.09 -8.43 2.22
N THR A 66 7.09 -7.79 1.60
CA THR A 66 5.68 -8.00 1.96
C THR A 66 4.98 -8.93 0.97
N ASP A 67 4.04 -9.72 1.47
CA ASP A 67 3.10 -10.50 0.65
C ASP A 67 1.98 -9.62 0.05
N ASP A 68 1.08 -10.23 -0.71
CA ASP A 68 -0.05 -9.54 -1.36
C ASP A 68 -1.04 -8.91 -0.34
N ALA A 69 -1.01 -9.35 0.92
CA ALA A 69 -1.83 -8.81 2.00
C ALA A 69 -1.09 -7.69 2.78
N GLY A 70 0.17 -7.43 2.47
CA GLY A 70 1.00 -6.39 3.10
C GLY A 70 1.71 -6.84 4.38
N TYR A 71 1.72 -8.14 4.71
CA TYR A 71 2.47 -8.69 5.84
C TYR A 71 3.88 -9.08 5.43
N LEU A 72 4.81 -9.09 6.38
CA LEU A 72 6.16 -9.61 6.12
C LEU A 72 6.09 -11.08 5.68
N SER A 73 6.77 -11.40 4.59
CA SER A 73 6.82 -12.74 4.01
C SER A 73 7.66 -13.73 4.84
N GLU A 74 8.55 -13.21 5.67
CA GLU A 74 9.46 -13.98 6.53
C GLU A 74 9.56 -13.38 7.94
N ALA A 75 10.22 -14.10 8.85
CA ALA A 75 10.42 -13.65 10.22
C ALA A 75 11.17 -12.30 10.27
N LEU A 76 10.64 -11.35 11.04
CA LEU A 76 11.18 -10.00 11.18
C LEU A 76 12.69 -9.98 11.44
N ALA A 77 13.17 -10.81 12.37
CA ALA A 77 14.58 -10.87 12.72
C ALA A 77 15.46 -11.26 11.53
N THR A 78 15.00 -12.19 10.68
CA THR A 78 15.71 -12.59 9.46
C THR A 78 15.80 -11.43 8.47
N LEU A 79 14.67 -10.77 8.20
CA LEU A 79 14.59 -9.66 7.26
C LEU A 79 15.39 -8.43 7.73
N GLN A 80 15.40 -8.16 9.03
CA GLN A 80 16.22 -7.12 9.65
C GLN A 80 17.72 -7.35 9.40
N GLN A 81 18.22 -8.57 9.58
CA GLN A 81 19.63 -8.90 9.32
C GLN A 81 19.94 -8.83 7.82
N LEU A 82 19.03 -9.33 6.99
CA LEU A 82 19.16 -9.30 5.53
C LEU A 82 19.22 -7.85 5.02
N GLY A 83 18.28 -7.00 5.43
CA GLY A 83 18.23 -5.59 5.06
C GLY A 83 19.46 -4.83 5.52
N ALA A 84 19.89 -5.04 6.78
CA ALA A 84 21.11 -4.43 7.32
C ALA A 84 22.34 -4.76 6.46
N THR A 85 22.48 -6.03 6.08
CA THR A 85 23.59 -6.50 5.24
C THR A 85 23.50 -5.95 3.82
N ARG A 86 22.32 -6.04 3.18
CA ARG A 86 22.10 -5.63 1.78
C ARG A 86 22.26 -4.12 1.58
N LEU A 87 21.84 -3.32 2.56
CA LEU A 87 21.81 -1.87 2.47
C LEU A 87 23.03 -1.20 3.13
N GLY A 88 23.88 -1.97 3.82
CA GLY A 88 25.01 -1.41 4.58
C GLY A 88 24.56 -0.55 5.77
N MET A 89 23.39 -0.84 6.33
CA MET A 89 22.77 -0.11 7.44
C MET A 89 22.81 -0.92 8.73
N THR A 90 22.58 -0.26 9.87
CA THR A 90 22.36 -1.00 11.12
C THR A 90 20.95 -1.59 11.15
N VAL A 91 20.77 -2.69 11.88
CA VAL A 91 19.45 -3.32 12.09
C VAL A 91 18.43 -2.32 12.64
N GLN A 92 18.86 -1.46 13.56
CA GLN A 92 18.01 -0.43 14.17
C GLN A 92 17.57 0.62 13.14
N ALA A 93 18.44 1.01 12.21
CA ALA A 93 18.08 1.96 11.17
C ALA A 93 17.08 1.36 10.17
N VAL A 94 17.27 0.09 9.79
CA VAL A 94 16.34 -0.64 8.91
C VAL A 94 14.98 -0.82 9.61
N GLU A 95 14.96 -1.19 10.89
CA GLU A 95 13.72 -1.31 11.67
C GLU A 95 13.01 0.04 11.84
N ALA A 96 13.74 1.14 12.03
CA ALA A 96 13.13 2.47 12.15
C ALA A 96 12.33 2.85 10.89
N VAL A 97 12.81 2.46 9.71
CA VAL A 97 12.08 2.65 8.46
C VAL A 97 10.86 1.72 8.37
N ARG A 98 10.97 0.46 8.82
CA ARG A 98 9.80 -0.43 8.92
C ARG A 98 8.71 0.19 9.79
N GLN A 99 9.08 0.74 10.94
CA GLN A 99 8.15 1.39 11.86
C GLN A 99 7.45 2.60 11.23
N ARG A 100 8.15 3.34 10.35
CA ARG A 100 7.57 4.43 9.55
C ARG A 100 6.53 3.91 8.57
N LEU A 101 6.79 2.79 7.89
CA LEU A 101 5.83 2.13 7.01
C LEU A 101 4.61 1.60 7.80
N LEU A 102 4.86 0.91 8.91
CA LEU A 102 3.83 0.30 9.76
C LEU A 102 2.82 1.34 10.28
N HIS A 103 3.28 2.54 10.62
CA HIS A 103 2.45 3.64 11.11
C HIS A 103 2.16 4.70 10.02
N GLY A 104 2.47 4.39 8.77
CA GLY A 104 2.27 5.26 7.61
C GLY A 104 0.84 5.20 7.08
N ASP A 105 0.70 5.54 5.80
CA ASP A 105 -0.56 5.44 5.06
C ASP A 105 -0.35 4.52 3.83
N PRO A 106 -0.90 3.29 3.82
CA PRO A 106 -1.83 2.73 4.82
C PRO A 106 -1.12 2.23 6.09
N ALA A 107 -1.79 2.40 7.25
CA ALA A 107 -1.32 1.86 8.52
C ALA A 107 -1.47 0.33 8.57
N GLY A 108 -0.50 -0.34 9.19
CA GLY A 108 -0.43 -1.80 9.31
C GLY A 108 0.43 -2.48 8.23
N LEU A 109 0.98 -1.73 7.26
CA LEU A 109 1.84 -2.27 6.22
C LEU A 109 3.18 -2.75 6.79
N ALA A 110 3.72 -3.85 6.24
CA ALA A 110 4.94 -4.49 6.73
C ALA A 110 4.85 -4.96 8.21
N ALA A 111 3.64 -5.28 8.65
CA ALA A 111 3.40 -5.95 9.93
C ALA A 111 3.84 -7.42 9.88
N CYS A 112 4.31 -7.94 11.00
CA CYS A 112 4.70 -9.34 11.16
C CYS A 112 3.49 -10.26 11.23
N ASP A 113 2.39 -9.76 11.79
CA ASP A 113 1.16 -10.51 11.98
C ASP A 113 -0.07 -9.58 12.06
N LEU A 114 -1.25 -10.20 12.12
CA LEU A 114 -2.53 -9.51 12.23
C LEU A 114 -2.61 -8.63 13.49
N ARG A 115 -1.97 -9.03 14.58
CA ARG A 115 -2.03 -8.30 15.86
C ARG A 115 -1.28 -6.97 15.74
N GLU A 116 -0.05 -6.99 15.24
CA GLU A 116 0.76 -5.78 15.00
C GLU A 116 0.06 -4.85 14.00
N CYS A 117 -0.51 -5.42 12.93
CA CYS A 117 -1.28 -4.66 11.93
C CYS A 117 -2.48 -3.94 12.56
N LEU A 118 -3.33 -4.65 13.30
CA LEU A 118 -4.50 -4.05 13.94
C LEU A 118 -4.13 -3.04 15.04
N GLN A 119 -3.00 -3.24 15.74
CA GLN A 119 -2.50 -2.27 16.71
C GLN A 119 -2.11 -0.96 16.03
N ALA A 120 -1.38 -1.03 14.91
CA ALA A 120 -1.00 0.15 14.14
C ALA A 120 -2.24 0.87 13.58
N GLN A 121 -3.18 0.14 12.99
CA GLN A 121 -4.44 0.70 12.48
C GLN A 121 -5.28 1.35 13.59
N LEU A 122 -5.43 0.68 14.73
CA LEU A 122 -6.14 1.22 15.88
C LEU A 122 -5.47 2.49 16.41
N GLY A 123 -4.14 2.58 16.37
CA GLY A 123 -3.38 3.78 16.72
C GLY A 123 -3.61 4.93 15.74
N ALA A 124 -3.70 4.63 14.43
CA ALA A 124 -3.86 5.62 13.37
C ALA A 124 -5.26 6.26 13.30
N LEU A 125 -6.30 5.64 13.87
CA LEU A 125 -7.66 6.19 13.78
C LEU A 125 -7.76 7.63 14.36
N PRO A 126 -8.31 8.60 13.61
CA PRO A 126 -8.38 9.98 14.05
C PRO A 126 -9.44 10.19 15.14
N GLY A 127 -9.18 11.16 16.03
CA GLY A 127 -10.18 11.64 16.99
C GLY A 127 -10.58 10.65 18.08
N ARG A 128 -11.81 10.85 18.61
CA ARG A 128 -12.38 9.99 19.66
C ARG A 128 -13.06 8.78 19.02
N VAL A 129 -12.44 7.62 19.20
CA VAL A 129 -13.00 6.33 18.77
C VAL A 129 -13.63 5.64 19.98
N PRO A 130 -14.97 5.46 20.01
CA PRO A 130 -15.63 4.68 21.05
C PRO A 130 -15.00 3.29 21.19
N ALA A 131 -14.91 2.78 22.41
CA ALA A 131 -14.37 1.45 22.70
C ALA A 131 -12.91 1.18 22.25
N ARG A 132 -12.11 2.18 21.85
CA ARG A 132 -10.68 2.01 21.51
C ARG A 132 -9.88 1.27 22.60
N HIS A 133 -10.17 1.57 23.86
CA HIS A 133 -9.54 0.88 25.00
C HIS A 133 -9.92 -0.60 25.09
N LEU A 134 -11.17 -0.97 24.75
CA LEU A 134 -11.60 -2.36 24.69
C LEU A 134 -10.92 -3.08 23.53
N ALA A 135 -10.89 -2.46 22.34
CA ALA A 135 -10.18 -3.01 21.18
C ALA A 135 -8.69 -3.24 21.50
N ALA A 136 -8.01 -2.26 22.09
CA ALA A 136 -6.61 -2.41 22.50
C ALA A 136 -6.41 -3.57 23.50
N ARG A 137 -7.36 -3.77 24.42
CA ARG A 137 -7.32 -4.88 25.39
C ARG A 137 -7.49 -6.23 24.70
N ILE A 138 -8.42 -6.35 23.76
CA ILE A 138 -8.60 -7.57 22.94
C ILE A 138 -7.32 -7.86 22.14
N LEU A 139 -6.73 -6.84 21.51
CA LEU A 139 -5.48 -6.96 20.78
C LEU A 139 -4.27 -7.29 21.66
N ALA A 140 -4.36 -7.22 22.99
CA ALA A 140 -3.26 -7.56 23.89
C ALA A 140 -3.22 -9.06 24.25
N GLY A 141 -4.34 -9.77 24.19
CA GLY A 141 -4.38 -11.18 24.64
C GLY A 141 -5.55 -12.02 24.14
N ASP A 142 -6.66 -11.39 23.75
CA ASP A 142 -7.93 -12.10 23.55
C ASP A 142 -8.35 -12.21 22.07
N LEU A 143 -7.40 -12.06 21.15
CA LEU A 143 -7.67 -12.14 19.71
C LEU A 143 -8.25 -13.51 19.31
N ASP A 144 -7.78 -14.58 19.97
CA ASP A 144 -8.25 -15.94 19.71
C ASP A 144 -9.69 -16.14 20.18
N LEU A 145 -10.07 -15.54 21.33
CA LEU A 145 -11.44 -15.57 21.85
C LEU A 145 -12.40 -14.80 20.92
N LEU A 146 -11.92 -13.68 20.36
CA LEU A 146 -12.66 -12.94 19.34
C LEU A 146 -12.86 -13.80 18.08
N ALA A 147 -11.80 -14.47 17.61
CA ALA A 147 -11.86 -15.34 16.44
C ALA A 147 -12.80 -16.56 16.66
N SER A 148 -12.83 -17.11 17.87
CA SER A 148 -13.70 -18.23 18.25
C SER A 148 -15.14 -17.81 18.58
N HIS A 149 -15.47 -16.52 18.48
CA HIS A 149 -16.79 -15.96 18.83
C HIS A 149 -17.20 -16.21 20.29
N ASP A 150 -16.24 -16.36 21.21
CA ASP A 150 -16.49 -16.58 22.65
C ASP A 150 -16.67 -15.26 23.40
N TYR A 151 -17.72 -14.52 23.01
CA TYR A 151 -18.04 -13.22 23.60
C TYR A 151 -18.33 -13.25 25.11
N PRO A 152 -18.95 -14.30 25.68
CA PRO A 152 -19.16 -14.36 27.13
C PRO A 152 -17.87 -14.35 27.94
N VAL A 153 -16.79 -14.97 27.45
CA VAL A 153 -15.47 -14.96 28.12
C VAL A 153 -14.74 -13.63 27.88
N LEU A 154 -15.04 -12.95 26.77
CA LEU A 154 -14.46 -11.66 26.40
C LEU A 154 -15.07 -10.45 27.14
N ALA A 155 -16.31 -10.57 27.63
CA ALA A 155 -17.14 -9.48 28.17
C ALA A 155 -16.64 -8.89 29.51
#